data_AF-D0NE57-F1
#
_entry.id   AF-D0NE57-F1
#
_cell.length_a   1.000
_cell.length_b   1.000
_cell.length_c   1.000
_cell.angle_alpha   90.00
_cell.angle_beta   90.00
_cell.angle_gamma   90.00
#
_symmetry.space_group_name_H-M   'P 1'
#
loop_
_entity.id
_entity.type
_entity.pdbx_description
1 polymer ?
#
loop_
_entity_poly.entity_id
_entity_poly.type
_entity_poly.pdbx_seq_one_letter_code
_entity_poly.pdbx_strand_id
1 'polypeptide(L)'
;MADADAKAVVLQAARVLVFLVLNHLLASSGFIVILFGIAFSLGSLALCCLGVVVFQGLLYLAPLLARLDLALHNFVEPVENKLYGHIPHYGEDGSYFARPSLAVLVYFGTAKLGVGVLSAMVVIIPFSMPIHALTSPIFRDEYFCGGWFNLWAFLVVATALLIGGFVAMPHVARLSCITTRLLCREVFSSIYTRDYVPSVSEDATKASYGTKQPMQQV
;
A
#
# COMPACT_ATOMS: atom_id res chain seq x y z
N MET A 1 25.99 -13.55 -20.62
CA MET A 1 25.68 -13.69 -19.19
C MET A 1 25.44 -12.31 -18.57
N ALA A 2 26.39 -11.37 -18.62
CA ALA A 2 26.23 -10.01 -18.08
C ALA A 2 25.02 -9.19 -18.59
N ASP A 3 24.63 -9.32 -19.87
CA ASP A 3 23.47 -8.61 -20.44
C ASP A 3 22.11 -9.12 -19.91
N ALA A 4 22.03 -10.41 -19.54
CA ALA A 4 20.80 -10.97 -18.96
C ALA A 4 20.59 -10.49 -17.52
N ASP A 5 21.67 -10.40 -16.74
CA ASP A 5 21.64 -9.91 -15.37
C ASP A 5 21.32 -8.42 -15.30
N ALA A 6 21.89 -7.61 -16.21
CA ALA A 6 21.60 -6.18 -16.28
C ALA A 6 20.11 -5.91 -16.60
N LYS A 7 19.53 -6.64 -17.55
CA LYS A 7 18.10 -6.53 -17.89
C LYS A 7 17.20 -6.89 -16.71
N ALA A 8 17.55 -7.93 -15.97
CA ALA A 8 16.79 -8.34 -14.78
C ALA A 8 16.81 -7.26 -13.69
N VAL A 9 17.98 -6.67 -13.41
CA VAL A 9 18.14 -5.58 -12.42
C VAL A 9 17.34 -4.35 -12.84
N VAL A 10 17.42 -3.95 -14.11
CA VAL A 10 16.67 -2.79 -14.63
C VAL A 10 15.15 -3.02 -14.54
N LEU A 11 14.68 -4.22 -14.92
CA LEU A 11 13.26 -4.56 -14.83
C LEU A 11 12.77 -4.55 -13.38
N GLN A 12 13.57 -5.08 -12.45
CA GLN A 12 13.25 -5.07 -11.03
C GLN A 12 13.22 -3.65 -10.47
N ALA A 13 14.19 -2.81 -10.82
CA ALA A 13 14.20 -1.40 -10.43
C ALA A 13 12.99 -0.64 -10.98
N ALA A 14 12.63 -0.86 -12.25
CA ALA A 14 11.44 -0.27 -12.86
C ALA A 14 10.15 -0.73 -12.14
N ARG A 15 10.05 -2.01 -11.79
CA ARG A 15 8.93 -2.55 -11.02
C ARG A 15 8.82 -1.89 -9.64
N VAL A 16 9.94 -1.73 -8.94
CA VAL A 16 9.98 -1.03 -7.64
C VAL A 16 9.63 0.45 -7.80
N LEU A 17 10.10 1.12 -8.86
CA LEU A 17 9.76 2.51 -9.16
C LEU A 17 8.25 2.67 -9.37
N VAL A 18 7.63 1.81 -10.19
CA VAL A 18 6.18 1.80 -10.41
C VAL A 18 5.43 1.58 -9.10
N PHE A 19 5.90 0.62 -8.28
CA PHE A 19 5.34 0.39 -6.95
C PHE A 19 5.41 1.64 -6.08
N LEU A 20 6.55 2.34 -6.01
CA LEU A 20 6.72 3.53 -5.17
C LEU A 20 5.80 4.68 -5.62
N VAL A 21 5.63 4.88 -6.93
CA VAL A 21 4.71 5.88 -7.47
C VAL A 21 3.27 5.54 -7.10
N LEU A 22 2.83 4.31 -7.37
CA LEU A 22 1.47 3.88 -7.03
C LEU A 22 1.22 3.88 -5.52
N ASN A 23 2.23 3.56 -4.71
CA ASN A 23 2.15 3.58 -3.25
C ASN A 23 1.94 5.01 -2.73
N HIS A 24 2.66 5.98 -3.30
CA HIS A 24 2.43 7.38 -2.99
C HIS A 24 1.04 7.86 -3.41
N LEU A 25 0.59 7.51 -4.62
CA LEU A 25 -0.74 7.89 -5.12
C LEU A 25 -1.85 7.30 -4.26
N LEU A 26 -1.76 6.02 -3.89
CA LEU A 26 -2.75 5.35 -3.04
C LEU A 26 -2.75 5.95 -1.63
N ALA A 27 -1.58 6.17 -1.03
CA ALA A 27 -1.45 6.76 0.30
C ALA A 27 -1.99 8.20 0.36
N SER A 28 -1.61 9.04 -0.61
CA SER A 28 -2.05 10.44 -0.68
C SER A 28 -3.53 10.57 -0.99
N SER A 29 -4.04 9.86 -2.01
CA SER A 29 -5.48 9.88 -2.33
C SER A 29 -6.33 9.32 -1.18
N GLY A 30 -5.91 8.21 -0.56
CA GLY A 30 -6.56 7.66 0.63
C GLY A 30 -6.59 8.66 1.77
N PHE A 31 -5.45 9.28 2.10
CA PHE A 31 -5.38 10.29 3.16
C PHE A 31 -6.28 11.50 2.89
N ILE A 32 -6.26 12.05 1.67
CA ILE A 32 -7.08 13.19 1.27
C ILE A 32 -8.57 12.84 1.44
N VAL A 33 -9.02 11.72 0.87
CA VAL A 33 -10.43 11.30 0.95
C VAL A 33 -10.85 11.07 2.40
N ILE A 34 -10.00 10.45 3.22
CA ILE A 34 -10.29 10.19 4.63
C ILE A 34 -10.35 11.49 5.44
N LEU A 35 -9.37 12.37 5.28
CA LEU A 35 -9.30 13.63 6.02
C LEU A 35 -10.51 14.53 5.70
N PHE A 36 -10.77 14.76 4.41
CA PHE A 36 -11.92 15.55 3.97
C PHE A 36 -13.23 14.86 4.32
N GLY A 37 -13.33 13.55 4.17
CA GLY A 37 -14.52 12.79 4.54
C GLY A 37 -14.84 12.89 6.02
N ILE A 38 -13.84 12.76 6.90
CA ILE A 38 -14.03 12.90 8.36
C ILE A 38 -14.41 14.34 8.70
N ALA A 39 -13.68 15.33 8.17
CA ALA A 39 -13.97 16.74 8.43
C ALA A 39 -15.39 17.12 7.95
N PHE A 40 -15.79 16.64 6.77
CA PHE A 40 -17.13 16.85 6.23
C PHE A 40 -18.20 16.11 7.03
N SER A 41 -17.91 14.89 7.50
CA SER A 41 -18.82 14.13 8.38
C SER A 41 -19.08 14.89 9.69
N LEU A 42 -18.01 15.39 10.32
CA LEU A 42 -18.07 16.16 11.56
C LEU A 42 -18.77 17.52 11.37
N GLY A 43 -18.42 18.25 10.32
CA GLY A 43 -19.05 19.53 9.99
C GLY A 43 -20.54 19.40 9.65
N SER A 44 -20.93 18.27 9.05
CA SER A 44 -22.31 17.98 8.68
C SER A 44 -23.11 17.26 9.77
N LEU A 45 -22.57 17.09 10.99
CA LEU A 45 -23.33 16.56 12.12
C LEU A 45 -24.54 17.44 12.47
N ALA A 46 -24.42 18.75 12.28
CA ALA A 46 -25.52 19.70 12.48
C ALA A 46 -26.67 19.51 11.47
N LEU A 47 -26.42 18.86 10.32
CA LEU A 47 -27.41 18.60 9.26
C LEU A 47 -28.15 17.25 9.46
N CYS A 48 -28.27 16.81 10.72
CA CYS A 48 -29.01 15.64 11.23
C CYS A 48 -28.63 14.24 10.70
N CYS A 49 -28.35 14.03 9.41
CA CYS A 49 -28.08 12.69 8.86
C CYS A 49 -26.95 12.65 7.83
N LEU A 50 -26.63 13.78 7.19
CA LEU A 50 -25.67 13.82 6.10
C LEU A 50 -24.25 13.42 6.56
N GLY A 51 -23.85 13.82 7.76
CA GLY A 51 -22.57 13.41 8.35
C GLY A 51 -22.45 11.90 8.58
N VAL A 52 -23.53 11.25 9.02
CA VAL A 52 -23.55 9.79 9.25
C VAL A 52 -23.43 9.04 7.93
N VAL A 53 -24.13 9.49 6.88
CA VAL A 53 -24.06 8.86 5.55
C VAL A 53 -22.65 8.93 4.97
N VAL A 54 -21.98 10.09 5.09
CA VAL A 54 -20.59 10.23 4.61
C VAL A 54 -19.65 9.34 5.39
N PHE A 55 -19.78 9.30 6.72
CA PHE A 55 -18.95 8.44 7.56
C PHE A 55 -19.14 6.96 7.23
N GLN A 56 -20.38 6.53 7.01
CA GLN A 56 -20.68 5.18 6.55
C GLN A 56 -20.01 4.90 5.20
N GLY A 57 -20.04 5.86 4.27
CA GLY A 57 -19.33 5.79 2.99
C GLY A 57 -17.82 5.56 3.16
N LEU A 58 -17.18 6.24 4.11
CA LEU A 58 -15.76 6.02 4.41
C LEU A 58 -15.48 4.61 4.95
N LEU A 59 -16.37 4.07 5.79
CA LEU A 59 -16.25 2.70 6.28
C LEU A 59 -16.41 1.68 5.14
N TYR A 60 -17.25 1.94 4.14
CA TYR A 60 -17.35 1.12 2.93
C TYR A 60 -16.11 1.25 2.03
N LEU A 61 -15.47 2.43 1.99
CA LEU A 61 -14.27 2.66 1.19
C LEU A 61 -13.02 1.99 1.78
N ALA A 62 -12.96 1.86 3.11
CA ALA A 62 -11.80 1.32 3.82
C ALA A 62 -11.37 -0.10 3.34
N PRO A 63 -12.27 -1.11 3.24
CA PRO A 63 -11.91 -2.41 2.68
C PRO A 63 -11.37 -2.34 1.24
N LEU A 64 -11.86 -1.40 0.42
CA LEU A 64 -11.39 -1.22 -0.95
C LEU A 64 -9.96 -0.66 -0.97
N LEU A 65 -9.66 0.33 -0.13
CA LEU A 65 -8.31 0.85 0.07
C LEU A 65 -7.35 -0.27 0.52
N ALA A 66 -7.77 -1.11 1.48
CA ALA A 66 -6.96 -2.25 1.94
C ALA A 66 -6.71 -3.29 0.84
N ARG A 67 -7.71 -3.58 -0.02
CA ARG A 67 -7.55 -4.50 -1.16
C ARG A 67 -6.58 -3.96 -2.22
N LEU A 68 -6.67 -2.66 -2.52
CA LEU A 68 -5.73 -2.01 -3.43
C LEU A 68 -4.31 -2.05 -2.87
N ASP A 69 -4.18 -1.85 -1.56
CA ASP A 69 -2.86 -1.88 -0.90
C ASP A 69 -2.25 -3.28 -0.89
N LEU A 70 -3.08 -4.31 -0.65
CA LEU A 70 -2.71 -5.71 -0.76
C LEU A 70 -2.28 -6.08 -2.18
N ALA A 71 -3.02 -5.62 -3.19
CA ALA A 71 -2.66 -5.84 -4.60
C ALA A 71 -1.31 -5.19 -4.92
N LEU A 72 -1.07 -3.99 -4.40
CA LEU A 72 0.18 -3.28 -4.58
C LEU A 72 1.36 -3.99 -3.88
N HIS A 73 1.16 -4.47 -2.65
CA HIS A 73 2.12 -5.33 -1.95
C HIS A 73 2.48 -6.56 -2.81
N ASN A 74 1.48 -7.31 -3.27
CA ASN A 74 1.67 -8.50 -4.09
C ASN A 74 2.28 -8.21 -5.47
N PHE A 75 2.20 -6.96 -5.93
CA PHE A 75 2.83 -6.52 -7.17
C PHE A 75 4.35 -6.41 -7.04
N VAL A 76 4.93 -6.09 -5.89
CA VAL A 76 6.41 -5.97 -5.74
C VAL A 76 7.03 -7.21 -5.10
N GLU A 77 6.31 -7.86 -4.20
CA GLU A 77 6.82 -8.93 -3.35
C GLU A 77 7.02 -10.25 -4.12
N PRO A 78 8.07 -11.04 -3.82
CA PRO A 78 8.28 -12.37 -4.42
C PRO A 78 7.19 -13.36 -3.99
N VAL A 79 7.09 -14.48 -4.71
CA VAL A 79 5.95 -15.42 -4.64
C VAL A 79 5.74 -16.01 -3.24
N GLU A 80 6.82 -16.18 -2.49
CA GLU A 80 6.87 -16.74 -1.14
C GLU A 80 6.18 -15.83 -0.13
N ASN A 81 6.37 -14.52 -0.27
CA ASN A 81 5.87 -13.50 0.65
C ASN A 81 4.53 -12.90 0.21
N LYS A 82 3.93 -13.38 -0.89
CA LYS A 82 2.61 -12.93 -1.32
C LYS A 82 1.55 -13.23 -0.26
N LEU A 83 0.66 -12.27 -0.07
CA LEU A 83 -0.47 -12.36 0.83
C LEU A 83 -1.70 -12.85 0.05
N TYR A 84 -2.34 -13.89 0.57
CA TYR A 84 -3.54 -14.50 0.02
C TYR A 84 -4.67 -14.42 1.04
N GLY A 85 -5.91 -14.46 0.57
CA GLY A 85 -7.09 -14.42 1.43
C GLY A 85 -8.15 -13.45 0.90
N HIS A 86 -9.26 -13.39 1.63
CA HIS A 86 -10.37 -12.52 1.31
C HIS A 86 -10.52 -11.43 2.38
N ILE A 87 -10.46 -10.17 1.94
CA ILE A 87 -10.87 -9.02 2.77
C ILE A 87 -12.38 -8.92 2.65
N PRO A 88 -13.17 -9.20 3.69
CA PRO A 88 -14.64 -9.16 3.63
C PRO A 88 -15.14 -7.73 3.34
N HIS A 89 -16.32 -7.63 2.72
CA HIS A 89 -16.95 -6.32 2.52
C HIS A 89 -17.49 -5.80 3.85
N TYR A 90 -17.58 -4.47 3.95
CA TYR A 90 -18.22 -3.86 5.10
C TYR A 90 -19.71 -4.28 5.16
N GLY A 91 -20.10 -4.97 6.23
CA GLY A 91 -21.47 -5.43 6.48
C GLY A 91 -21.77 -6.88 6.11
N GLU A 92 -20.80 -7.66 5.61
CA GLU A 92 -21.00 -9.04 5.14
C GLU A 92 -21.34 -10.04 6.27
N ASP A 93 -20.77 -9.88 7.48
CA ASP A 93 -20.95 -10.82 8.61
C ASP A 93 -21.70 -10.25 9.84
N GLY A 94 -22.57 -9.25 9.63
CA GLY A 94 -23.67 -8.93 10.55
C GLY A 94 -23.38 -8.40 11.96
N SER A 95 -22.15 -8.36 12.50
CA SER A 95 -21.99 -7.87 13.90
C SER A 95 -20.71 -7.14 14.33
N TYR A 96 -19.54 -7.20 13.66
CA TYR A 96 -18.32 -6.61 14.26
C TYR A 96 -17.29 -5.93 13.30
N PHE A 97 -17.71 -5.38 12.15
CA PHE A 97 -16.77 -4.86 11.14
C PHE A 97 -16.43 -3.35 11.17
N ALA A 98 -16.99 -2.57 12.10
CA ALA A 98 -16.55 -1.19 12.29
C ALA A 98 -15.06 -1.12 12.70
N ARG A 99 -14.59 -2.05 13.54
CA ARG A 99 -13.21 -2.08 14.03
C ARG A 99 -12.17 -2.24 12.91
N PRO A 100 -12.25 -3.24 12.01
CA PRO A 100 -11.32 -3.36 10.90
C PRO A 100 -11.30 -2.15 9.97
N SER A 101 -12.48 -1.62 9.64
CA SER A 101 -12.60 -0.47 8.73
C SER A 101 -12.00 0.79 9.36
N LEU A 102 -12.26 1.04 10.65
CA LEU A 102 -11.63 2.12 11.41
C LEU A 102 -10.11 1.95 11.49
N ALA A 103 -9.61 0.74 11.72
CA ALA A 103 -8.18 0.45 11.76
C ALA A 103 -7.52 0.78 10.41
N VAL A 104 -8.17 0.44 9.29
CA VAL A 104 -7.70 0.80 7.95
C VAL A 104 -7.73 2.32 7.72
N LEU A 105 -8.78 3.02 8.16
CA LEU A 105 -8.84 4.48 8.07
C LEU A 105 -7.69 5.15 8.85
N VAL A 106 -7.42 4.67 10.07
CA VAL A 106 -6.29 5.14 10.90
C VAL A 106 -4.96 4.82 10.23
N TYR A 107 -4.81 3.63 9.67
CA TYR A 107 -3.61 3.21 8.95
C TYR A 107 -3.32 4.11 7.75
N PHE A 108 -4.31 4.38 6.91
CA PHE A 108 -4.18 5.29 5.78
C PHE A 108 -3.96 6.74 6.23
N GLY A 109 -4.56 7.12 7.37
CA GLY A 109 -4.38 8.40 8.02
C GLY A 109 -2.97 8.66 8.57
N THR A 110 -2.20 7.62 8.87
CA THR A 110 -0.95 7.72 9.65
C THR A 110 0.21 6.97 8.99
N ALA A 111 0.32 5.67 9.24
CA ALA A 111 1.45 4.85 8.83
C ALA A 111 1.60 4.79 7.30
N LYS A 112 0.50 4.59 6.57
CA LYS A 112 0.55 4.55 5.10
C LYS A 112 0.94 5.88 4.52
N LEU A 113 0.42 6.98 5.05
CA LEU A 113 0.79 8.32 4.59
C LEU A 113 2.30 8.54 4.78
N GLY A 114 2.84 8.22 5.96
CA GLY A 114 4.27 8.36 6.23
C GLY A 114 5.14 7.59 5.23
N VAL A 115 4.79 6.32 4.98
CA VAL A 115 5.52 5.51 3.98
C VAL A 115 5.28 6.02 2.55
N GLY A 116 4.08 6.50 2.23
CA GLY A 116 3.75 7.11 0.94
C GLY A 116 4.51 8.41 0.67
N VAL A 117 4.77 9.22 1.70
CA VAL A 117 5.62 10.42 1.60
C VAL A 117 7.09 10.02 1.40
N LEU A 118 7.60 9.04 2.15
CA LEU A 118 8.94 8.50 1.92
C LEU A 118 9.10 7.95 0.50
N SER A 119 8.05 7.29 -0.01
CA SER A 119 7.96 6.79 -1.38
C SER A 119 8.10 7.91 -2.41
N ALA A 120 7.38 9.02 -2.22
CA ALA A 120 7.53 10.20 -3.07
C ALA A 120 8.90 10.86 -2.93
N MET A 121 9.44 11.00 -1.71
CA MET A 121 10.77 11.61 -1.49
C MET A 121 11.85 10.86 -2.28
N VAL A 122 11.86 9.52 -2.20
CA VAL A 122 12.85 8.69 -2.91
C VAL A 122 12.68 8.73 -4.43
N VAL A 123 11.50 9.06 -4.95
CA VAL A 123 11.28 9.21 -6.40
C VAL A 123 11.53 10.65 -6.87
N ILE A 124 11.12 11.66 -6.10
CA ILE A 124 11.19 13.06 -6.54
C ILE A 124 12.60 13.62 -6.34
N ILE A 125 13.24 13.36 -5.20
CA ILE A 125 14.56 13.96 -4.88
C ILE A 125 15.61 13.61 -5.94
N PRO A 126 15.80 12.33 -6.33
CA PRO A 126 16.84 11.96 -7.30
C PRO A 126 16.60 12.50 -8.70
N PHE A 127 15.33 12.62 -9.09
CA PHE A 127 14.95 13.03 -10.44
C PHE A 127 14.69 14.54 -10.56
N SER A 128 14.54 15.26 -9.45
CA SER A 128 14.23 16.70 -9.44
C SER A 128 15.27 17.54 -10.22
N MET A 129 16.55 17.34 -9.94
CA MET A 129 17.66 18.06 -10.57
C MET A 129 17.78 17.77 -12.08
N PRO A 130 17.82 16.50 -12.54
CA PRO A 130 17.79 16.19 -13.97
C PRO A 130 16.57 16.77 -14.69
N ILE A 131 15.37 16.63 -14.11
CA ILE A 131 14.14 17.17 -14.71
C ILE A 131 14.21 18.69 -14.81
N HIS A 132 14.72 19.37 -13.77
CA HIS A 132 14.84 20.82 -13.79
C HIS A 132 15.86 21.30 -14.84
N ALA A 133 16.98 20.59 -14.99
CA ALA A 133 17.96 20.85 -16.04
C ALA A 133 17.40 20.64 -17.46
N LEU A 134 16.45 19.73 -17.65
CA LEU A 134 15.80 19.49 -18.94
C LEU A 134 14.70 20.51 -19.25
N THR A 135 14.00 21.02 -18.23
CA THR A 135 12.79 21.85 -18.39
C THR A 135 13.07 23.35 -18.32
N SER A 136 14.12 23.79 -17.63
CA SER A 136 14.42 25.21 -17.42
C SER A 136 15.61 25.67 -18.28
N PRO A 137 15.41 26.52 -19.31
CA PRO A 137 16.52 27.07 -20.09
C PRO A 137 17.40 28.02 -19.25
N ILE A 138 16.81 28.76 -18.30
CA ILE A 138 17.54 29.67 -17.41
C ILE A 138 18.52 28.89 -16.54
N PHE A 139 18.10 27.75 -16.01
CA PHE A 139 18.97 26.87 -15.21
C PHE A 139 20.14 26.33 -16.06
N ARG A 140 19.88 25.99 -17.32
CA ARG A 140 20.94 25.51 -18.22
C ARG A 140 22.00 26.58 -18.47
N ASP A 141 21.59 27.82 -18.69
CA ASP A 141 22.54 28.91 -18.93
C ASP A 141 23.39 29.18 -17.68
N GLU A 142 22.79 29.17 -16.49
CA GLU A 142 23.51 29.41 -15.23
C GLU A 142 24.52 28.29 -14.86
N TYR A 143 24.11 27.02 -15.01
CA TYR A 143 24.94 25.89 -14.58
C TYR A 143 25.83 25.30 -15.68
N PHE A 144 25.46 25.43 -16.96
CA PHE A 144 26.24 24.90 -18.08
C PHE A 144 27.07 25.96 -18.82
N CYS A 145 26.65 27.24 -18.85
CA CYS A 145 27.42 28.32 -19.48
C CYS A 145 28.27 29.12 -18.46
N GLY A 146 27.93 29.07 -17.17
CA GLY A 146 28.64 29.77 -16.09
C GLY A 146 30.04 29.24 -15.73
N GLY A 147 30.52 28.19 -16.39
CA GLY A 147 31.88 27.66 -16.25
C GLY A 147 31.94 26.18 -15.87
N TRP A 148 33.10 25.56 -16.13
CA TRP A 148 33.34 24.12 -15.94
C TRP A 148 33.04 23.64 -14.51
N PHE A 149 33.36 24.46 -13.49
CA PHE A 149 33.14 24.11 -12.09
C PHE A 149 31.66 23.88 -11.72
N ASN A 150 30.75 24.73 -12.22
CA ASN A 150 29.31 24.60 -11.96
C ASN A 150 28.74 23.34 -12.60
N LEU A 151 29.20 23.01 -13.81
CA LEU A 151 28.83 21.79 -14.51
C LEU A 151 29.29 20.53 -13.76
N TRP A 152 30.52 20.51 -13.23
CA TRP A 152 30.99 19.39 -12.41
C TRP A 152 30.24 19.27 -11.09
N ALA A 153 30.01 20.39 -10.39
CA ALA A 153 29.23 20.39 -9.15
C ALA A 153 27.81 19.83 -9.39
N PHE A 154 27.15 20.26 -10.47
CA PHE A 154 25.85 19.72 -10.88
C PHE A 154 25.92 18.22 -11.15
N LEU A 155 26.87 17.75 -11.96
CA LEU A 155 27.00 16.33 -12.30
C LEU A 155 27.26 15.47 -11.07
N VAL A 156 28.15 15.90 -10.18
CA VAL A 156 28.47 15.17 -8.94
C VAL A 156 27.25 15.08 -8.03
N VAL A 157 26.56 16.21 -7.80
CA VAL A 157 25.36 16.23 -6.93
C VAL A 157 24.23 15.42 -7.55
N ALA A 158 23.93 15.59 -8.84
CA ALA A 158 22.89 14.84 -9.52
C ALA A 158 23.18 13.34 -9.50
N THR A 159 24.43 12.93 -9.75
CA THR A 159 24.84 11.52 -9.70
C THR A 159 24.74 10.96 -8.28
N ALA A 160 25.18 11.72 -7.27
CA ALA A 160 25.07 11.30 -5.87
C ALA A 160 23.61 11.12 -5.43
N LEU A 161 22.71 12.02 -5.85
CA LEU A 161 21.28 11.92 -5.58
C LEU A 161 20.65 10.72 -6.31
N LEU A 162 21.02 10.46 -7.57
CA LEU A 162 20.56 9.29 -8.33
C LEU A 162 20.99 7.98 -7.68
N ILE A 163 22.26 7.87 -7.30
CA ILE A 163 22.79 6.68 -6.61
C ILE A 163 22.09 6.52 -5.25
N GLY A 164 22.02 7.58 -4.45
CA GLY A 164 21.35 7.56 -3.15
C GLY A 164 19.88 7.15 -3.24
N GLY A 165 19.17 7.68 -4.24
CA GLY A 165 17.80 7.30 -4.57
C GLY A 165 17.66 5.83 -4.91
N PHE A 166 18.49 5.34 -5.82
CA PHE A 166 18.45 3.94 -6.27
C PHE A 166 18.73 2.95 -5.12
N VAL A 167 19.67 3.29 -4.24
CA VAL A 167 19.96 2.52 -3.02
C VAL A 167 18.78 2.56 -2.04
N ALA A 168 18.13 3.72 -1.89
CA ALA A 168 17.00 3.91 -0.96
C ALA A 168 15.70 3.24 -1.42
N MET A 169 15.44 3.16 -2.73
CA MET A 169 14.22 2.56 -3.32
C MET A 169 13.82 1.20 -2.73
N PRO A 170 14.68 0.16 -2.70
CA PRO A 170 14.31 -1.14 -2.15
C PRO A 170 14.03 -1.09 -0.64
N HIS A 171 14.69 -0.22 0.10
CA HIS A 171 14.45 -0.08 1.54
C HIS A 171 13.08 0.52 1.84
N VAL A 172 12.69 1.57 1.10
CA VAL A 172 11.35 2.18 1.25
C VAL A 172 10.27 1.24 0.76
N ALA A 173 10.50 0.52 -0.34
CA ALA A 173 9.56 -0.50 -0.80
C ALA A 173 9.34 -1.58 0.26
N ARG A 174 10.42 -2.07 0.88
CA ARG A 174 10.35 -3.06 1.96
C ARG A 174 9.61 -2.53 3.19
N LEU A 175 9.82 -1.27 3.58
CA LEU A 175 9.07 -0.64 4.67
C LEU A 175 7.56 -0.59 4.35
N SER A 176 7.19 -0.30 3.11
CA SER A 176 5.78 -0.36 2.66
C SER A 176 5.22 -1.77 2.71
N CYS A 177 6.00 -2.77 2.29
CA CYS A 177 5.55 -4.16 2.37
C CYS A 177 5.35 -4.61 3.83
N ILE A 178 6.30 -4.30 4.72
CA ILE A 178 6.22 -4.66 6.15
C ILE A 178 4.99 -4.01 6.79
N THR A 179 4.77 -2.72 6.55
CA THR A 179 3.61 -2.01 7.13
C THR A 179 2.29 -2.58 6.63
N THR A 180 2.19 -2.90 5.33
CA THR A 180 1.00 -3.55 4.75
C THR A 180 0.76 -4.93 5.36
N ARG A 181 1.83 -5.73 5.52
CA ARG A 181 1.75 -7.06 6.12
C ARG A 181 1.35 -7.02 7.59
N LEU A 182 1.86 -6.07 8.36
CA LEU A 182 1.49 -5.87 9.77
C LEU A 182 0.01 -5.50 9.90
N LEU A 183 -0.47 -4.57 9.07
CA LEU A 183 -1.90 -4.24 9.02
C LEU A 183 -2.73 -5.48 8.69
N CYS A 184 -2.37 -6.21 7.63
CA CYS A 184 -3.13 -7.36 7.18
C CYS A 184 -3.23 -8.43 8.26
N ARG A 185 -2.11 -8.72 8.95
CA ARG A 185 -2.07 -9.71 10.03
C ARG A 185 -2.87 -9.31 11.26
N GLU A 186 -2.84 -8.03 11.64
CA GLU A 186 -3.51 -7.55 12.85
C GLU A 186 -5.01 -7.34 12.64
N VAL A 187 -5.40 -6.88 11.44
CA VAL A 187 -6.78 -6.46 11.14
C VAL A 187 -7.59 -7.57 10.46
N PHE A 188 -6.96 -8.43 9.65
CA PHE A 188 -7.65 -9.44 8.85
C PHE A 188 -7.07 -10.84 9.15
N SER A 189 -7.71 -11.57 10.06
CA SER A 189 -7.33 -12.94 10.40
C SER A 189 -7.45 -13.93 9.24
N SER A 190 -8.20 -13.59 8.19
CA SER A 190 -8.38 -14.38 6.97
C SER A 190 -7.23 -14.26 5.96
N ILE A 191 -6.30 -13.32 6.16
CA ILE A 191 -5.16 -13.14 5.26
C ILE A 191 -3.97 -13.95 5.76
N TYR A 192 -3.39 -14.75 4.88
CA TYR A 192 -2.26 -15.61 5.17
C TYR A 192 -1.17 -15.53 4.09
N THR A 193 0.07 -15.78 4.49
CA THR A 193 1.19 -16.01 3.56
C THR A 193 1.19 -17.48 3.12
N ARG A 194 1.78 -17.78 1.95
CA ARG A 194 1.81 -19.15 1.39
C ARG A 194 2.29 -20.23 2.37
N ASP A 195 3.25 -19.89 3.24
CA ASP A 195 3.82 -20.83 4.22
C ASP A 195 2.92 -21.05 5.46
N TYR A 196 1.89 -20.21 5.63
CA TYR A 196 0.88 -20.34 6.66
C TYR A 196 -0.41 -20.86 6.01
N VAL A 197 -0.45 -22.14 5.68
CA VAL A 197 -1.73 -22.83 5.50
C VAL A 197 -2.26 -23.05 6.90
N PRO A 198 -3.38 -22.42 7.33
CA PRO A 198 -4.05 -22.87 8.54
C PRO A 198 -4.35 -24.34 8.30
N SER A 199 -3.76 -25.23 9.08
CA SER A 199 -4.22 -26.61 9.14
C SER A 199 -5.69 -26.52 9.50
N VAL A 200 -6.56 -26.71 8.52
CA VAL A 200 -7.97 -26.98 8.76
C VAL A 200 -7.94 -28.12 9.75
N SER A 201 -8.36 -27.85 10.99
CA SER A 201 -8.58 -28.91 11.96
C SER A 201 -9.59 -29.85 11.32
N GLU A 202 -9.13 -31.03 10.94
CA GLU A 202 -9.94 -32.16 10.48
C GLU A 202 -10.91 -32.69 11.56
N ASP A 203 -11.23 -31.90 12.59
CA ASP A 203 -12.13 -32.28 13.68
C ASP A 203 -13.58 -31.82 13.47
N ALA A 204 -13.89 -31.10 12.39
CA ALA A 204 -15.27 -30.74 12.04
C ALA A 204 -15.99 -31.79 11.14
N THR A 205 -15.36 -32.93 10.84
CA THR A 205 -15.91 -33.97 9.95
C THR A 205 -16.32 -35.27 10.66
N LYS A 206 -16.78 -35.18 11.91
CA LYS A 206 -17.55 -36.27 12.56
C LYS A 206 -18.75 -35.74 13.35
N ALA A 207 -19.66 -35.04 12.67
CA ALA A 207 -21.06 -35.03 13.09
C ALA A 207 -21.72 -36.33 12.61
N SER A 208 -21.63 -37.38 13.44
CA SER A 208 -22.33 -38.64 13.22
C SER A 208 -23.84 -38.42 13.33
N TYR A 209 -24.52 -38.34 12.19
CA TYR A 209 -25.98 -38.43 12.11
C TYR A 209 -26.39 -39.88 12.43
N GLY A 210 -26.80 -40.11 13.68
CA GLY A 210 -27.38 -41.35 14.15
C GLY A 210 -28.84 -41.18 14.55
N THR A 211 -29.75 -41.06 13.58
CA THR A 211 -31.19 -41.20 13.83
C THR A 211 -31.64 -42.53 13.24
N LYS A 212 -31.84 -43.55 14.10
CA LYS A 212 -32.72 -44.69 13.83
C LYS A 212 -33.43 -45.10 15.12
N GLN A 213 -34.60 -44.53 15.35
CA GLN A 213 -35.66 -45.27 16.03
C GLN A 213 -36.17 -46.37 15.09
N PRO A 214 -36.43 -47.56 15.60
CA PRO A 214 -37.57 -48.33 15.14
C PRO A 214 -38.55 -48.50 16.31
N MET A 215 -39.75 -47.99 16.11
CA MET A 215 -40.93 -48.28 16.92
C MET A 215 -41.78 -49.28 16.11
N GLN A 216 -42.02 -50.49 16.63
CA GLN A 216 -43.37 -51.09 16.82
C GLN A 216 -43.40 -52.63 16.94
N GLN A 217 -44.18 -53.07 17.95
CA GLN A 217 -45.07 -54.25 18.07
C GLN A 217 -44.41 -55.64 18.05
N VAL A 218 -44.69 -56.56 18.99
CA VAL A 218 -45.93 -56.96 19.69
C VAL A 218 -45.68 -57.24 21.17
#